data_AF-A0A2L0VMI2-F1
#
_entry.id   AF-A0A2L0VMI2-F1
#
_cell.length_a   1.000
_cell.length_b   1.000
_cell.length_c   1.000
_cell.angle_alpha   90.00
_cell.angle_beta   90.00
_cell.angle_gamma   90.00
#
_symmetry.space_group_name_H-M   'P 1'
#
loop_
_entity.id
_entity.type
_entity.pdbx_description
1 polymer ?
#
loop_
_entity_poly.entity_id
_entity_poly.type
_entity_poly.pdbx_seq_one_letter_code
_entity_poly.pdbx_strand_id
1 'polypeptide(L)'
;MTKTKVAIIGSGNIGTDLMIKIMRVSKGLEMGAFVGIDPESDGLKRAERLGVPITAEGLDGLVAMPGFADIGIVFDATSAGAHQRHSEVLIAHGKRVIDLTPAAVGPYTIPPINGDAHLDAPNVNMVTCGGQATIPIVAAVNRVAKVHYGEIVASIASKSAGPGTRANIDEFTETTSQAIVEVGGAARGKAIIVLNPAEPPLIMRDTVYCLCDDGDRDAIRRSVEALVAEVQSYVPGYRLKQAVQFESIGGNAPLTIPEMGGSFTGLKVSVFLEVEGAAHYLPAYAGNLDIMTSAALKTAEKIAERMAA
;
A
#
# COMPACT_ATOMS: atom_id res chain seq x y z
N MET A 1 -22.19 -9.04 14.76
CA MET A 1 -20.98 -8.52 15.41
C MET A 1 -21.07 -7.01 15.40
N THR A 2 -20.71 -6.36 16.50
CA THR A 2 -20.63 -4.90 16.58
C THR A 2 -19.48 -4.44 15.68
N LYS A 3 -19.73 -3.45 14.81
CA LYS A 3 -18.69 -2.91 13.94
C LYS A 3 -17.74 -2.02 14.74
N THR A 4 -16.45 -2.03 14.42
CA THR A 4 -15.47 -1.12 15.01
C THR A 4 -15.56 0.23 14.30
N LYS A 5 -15.79 1.31 15.07
CA LYS A 5 -15.78 2.67 14.53
C LYS A 5 -14.36 3.09 14.16
N VAL A 6 -14.22 3.72 12.99
CA VAL A 6 -12.94 4.18 12.47
C VAL A 6 -12.94 5.66 12.10
N ALA A 7 -11.80 6.33 12.25
CA ALA A 7 -11.58 7.67 11.68
C ALA A 7 -10.63 7.60 10.49
N ILE A 8 -10.75 8.55 9.57
CA ILE A 8 -9.74 8.78 8.53
C ILE A 8 -9.27 10.23 8.63
N ILE A 9 -7.95 10.42 8.74
CA ILE A 9 -7.30 11.73 8.66
C ILE A 9 -6.75 11.90 7.25
N GLY A 10 -7.14 12.98 6.57
CA GLY A 10 -6.76 13.27 5.19
C GLY A 10 -7.93 13.11 4.23
N SER A 11 -8.56 14.23 3.88
CA SER A 11 -9.76 14.29 3.02
C SER A 11 -9.45 14.32 1.51
N GLY A 12 -8.28 13.84 1.10
CA GLY A 12 -7.87 13.77 -0.30
C GLY A 12 -8.40 12.52 -1.03
N ASN A 13 -7.78 12.19 -2.17
CA ASN A 13 -8.18 11.06 -3.01
C ASN A 13 -8.14 9.71 -2.26
N ILE A 14 -7.05 9.44 -1.52
CA ILE A 14 -6.86 8.16 -0.78
C ILE A 14 -7.92 8.04 0.32
N GLY A 15 -8.05 9.06 1.18
CA GLY A 15 -9.00 9.01 2.30
C GLY A 15 -10.45 8.92 1.83
N THR A 16 -10.82 9.63 0.77
CA THR A 16 -12.18 9.60 0.23
C THR A 16 -12.52 8.24 -0.41
N ASP A 17 -11.57 7.64 -1.14
CA ASP A 17 -11.73 6.29 -1.68
C ASP A 17 -11.88 5.24 -0.56
N LEU A 18 -11.02 5.33 0.48
CA LEU A 18 -11.08 4.46 1.64
C LEU A 18 -12.40 4.59 2.42
N MET A 19 -12.89 5.81 2.62
CA MET A 19 -14.19 6.06 3.26
C MET A 19 -15.31 5.33 2.53
N ILE A 20 -15.35 5.46 1.19
CA ILE A 20 -16.36 4.80 0.37
C ILE A 20 -16.24 3.27 0.46
N LYS A 21 -15.01 2.73 0.48
CA LYS A 21 -14.75 1.29 0.66
C LYS A 21 -15.25 0.79 2.02
N ILE A 22 -14.93 1.48 3.11
CA ILE A 22 -15.41 1.12 4.45
C ILE A 22 -16.93 1.08 4.49
N MET A 23 -17.59 2.12 3.96
CA MET A 23 -19.06 2.21 3.98
C MET A 23 -19.76 1.13 3.14
N ARG A 24 -19.18 0.74 2.00
CA ARG A 24 -19.84 -0.15 1.02
C ARG A 24 -19.45 -1.61 1.15
N VAL A 25 -18.20 -1.88 1.53
CA VAL A 25 -17.60 -3.21 1.43
C VAL A 25 -17.36 -3.82 2.81
N SER A 26 -17.00 -3.00 3.81
CA SER A 26 -16.59 -3.55 5.10
C SER A 26 -17.75 -4.15 5.90
N LYS A 27 -17.51 -5.36 6.41
CA LYS A 27 -18.42 -6.06 7.33
C LYS A 27 -18.06 -5.81 8.80
N GLY A 28 -16.79 -5.50 9.08
CA GLY A 28 -16.26 -5.31 10.43
C GLY A 28 -16.09 -3.84 10.85
N LEU A 29 -16.04 -2.90 9.91
CA LEU A 29 -15.77 -1.49 10.18
C LEU A 29 -16.97 -0.58 9.84
N GLU A 30 -17.06 0.55 10.53
CA GLU A 30 -17.99 1.64 10.24
C GLU A 30 -17.34 3.02 10.44
N MET A 31 -17.77 4.02 9.65
CA MET A 31 -17.22 5.37 9.74
C MET A 31 -17.67 6.08 11.02
N GLY A 32 -16.71 6.55 11.81
CA GLY A 32 -16.91 7.38 12.99
C GLY A 32 -16.56 8.85 12.78
N ALA A 33 -15.51 9.15 12.00
CA ALA A 33 -15.11 10.52 11.67
C ALA A 33 -14.32 10.60 10.35
N PHE A 34 -14.43 11.74 9.66
CA PHE A 34 -13.63 12.07 8.48
C PHE A 34 -13.01 13.45 8.63
N VAL A 35 -11.68 13.51 8.60
CA VAL A 35 -10.91 14.62 9.14
C VAL A 35 -10.07 15.27 8.04
N GLY A 36 -10.12 16.59 7.97
CA GLY A 36 -9.30 17.41 7.07
C GLY A 36 -8.77 18.65 7.75
N ILE A 37 -8.07 19.48 6.98
CA ILE A 37 -7.54 20.79 7.41
C ILE A 37 -8.07 21.95 6.54
N ASP A 38 -8.79 21.62 5.46
CA ASP A 38 -9.37 22.58 4.53
C ASP A 38 -10.89 22.39 4.55
N PRO A 39 -11.67 23.35 5.07
CA PRO A 39 -13.13 23.26 5.09
C PRO A 39 -13.75 23.19 3.70
N GLU A 40 -13.03 23.63 2.66
CA GLU A 40 -13.51 23.62 1.28
C GLU A 40 -13.24 22.31 0.54
N SER A 41 -12.54 21.35 1.17
CA SER A 41 -12.20 20.05 0.60
C SER A 41 -13.43 19.29 0.06
N ASP A 42 -13.36 18.82 -1.19
CA ASP A 42 -14.39 17.97 -1.81
C ASP A 42 -14.66 16.71 -0.97
N GLY A 43 -13.60 16.11 -0.40
CA GLY A 43 -13.73 14.92 0.43
C GLY A 43 -14.56 15.17 1.69
N LEU A 44 -14.37 16.30 2.37
CA LEU A 44 -15.18 16.67 3.55
C LEU A 44 -16.64 16.91 3.17
N LYS A 45 -16.89 17.70 2.11
CA LYS A 45 -18.25 17.94 1.58
C LYS A 45 -18.93 16.63 1.18
N ARG A 46 -18.18 15.66 0.65
CA ARG A 46 -18.69 14.34 0.28
C ARG A 46 -19.02 13.48 1.51
N ALA A 47 -18.16 13.48 2.53
CA ALA A 47 -18.39 12.79 3.78
C ALA A 47 -19.65 13.31 4.50
N GLU A 48 -19.84 14.63 4.54
CA GLU A 48 -21.03 15.26 5.09
C GLU A 48 -22.31 14.84 4.37
N ARG A 49 -22.31 14.85 3.02
CA ARG A 49 -23.45 14.34 2.21
C ARG A 49 -23.78 12.88 2.48
N LEU A 50 -22.81 12.09 2.93
CA LEU A 50 -22.94 10.68 3.26
C LEU A 50 -23.27 10.44 4.75
N GLY A 51 -23.44 11.51 5.53
CA GLY A 51 -23.78 11.44 6.95
C GLY A 51 -22.62 11.05 7.86
N VAL A 52 -21.38 11.15 7.40
CA VAL A 52 -20.19 10.88 8.20
C VAL A 52 -19.81 12.15 8.99
N PRO A 53 -19.60 12.09 10.32
CA PRO A 53 -19.13 13.23 11.09
C PRO A 53 -17.81 13.78 10.54
N ILE A 54 -17.72 15.09 10.36
CA ILE A 54 -16.53 15.75 9.80
C ILE A 54 -15.90 16.76 10.76
N THR A 55 -14.61 17.03 10.57
CA THR A 55 -13.94 18.21 11.11
C THR A 55 -12.87 18.71 10.14
N ALA A 56 -12.70 20.03 10.07
CA ALA A 56 -11.63 20.70 9.32
C ALA A 56 -10.50 21.21 10.23
N GLU A 57 -10.53 20.87 11.53
CA GLU A 57 -9.55 21.30 12.54
C GLU A 57 -8.41 20.27 12.73
N GLY A 58 -8.24 19.35 11.77
CA GLY A 58 -7.18 18.35 11.80
C GLY A 58 -7.28 17.37 12.98
N LEU A 59 -6.12 16.87 13.41
CA LEU A 59 -5.99 15.93 14.52
C LEU A 59 -6.62 16.47 15.81
N ASP A 60 -6.33 17.73 16.15
CA ASP A 60 -6.80 18.32 17.40
C ASP A 60 -8.35 18.41 17.39
N GLY A 61 -8.93 18.73 16.22
CA GLY A 61 -10.36 18.63 15.97
C GLY A 61 -10.91 17.23 16.22
N LEU A 62 -10.27 16.20 15.66
CA LEU A 62 -10.69 14.81 15.85
C LEU A 62 -10.72 14.39 17.33
N VAL A 63 -9.69 14.76 18.09
CA VAL A 63 -9.60 14.44 19.53
C VAL A 63 -10.72 15.10 20.32
N ALA A 64 -11.13 16.31 19.93
CA ALA A 64 -12.22 17.06 20.56
C ALA A 64 -13.64 16.61 20.13
N MET A 65 -13.77 15.76 19.08
CA MET A 65 -15.08 15.35 18.56
C MET A 65 -15.88 14.48 19.55
N PRO A 66 -17.20 14.71 19.68
CA PRO A 66 -18.09 13.76 20.32
C PRO A 66 -17.98 12.38 19.66
N GLY A 67 -17.83 11.33 20.46
CA GLY A 67 -17.69 9.95 19.96
C GLY A 67 -16.25 9.53 19.62
N PHE A 68 -15.24 10.41 19.75
CA PHE A 68 -13.83 10.01 19.59
C PHE A 68 -13.42 8.84 20.49
N ALA A 69 -13.98 8.76 21.70
CA ALA A 69 -13.73 7.66 22.63
C ALA A 69 -14.12 6.29 22.03
N ASP A 70 -15.18 6.23 21.21
CA ASP A 70 -15.68 4.99 20.61
C ASP A 70 -14.87 4.53 19.38
N ILE A 71 -14.03 5.41 18.82
CA ILE A 71 -13.21 5.11 17.64
C ILE A 71 -12.07 4.18 18.06
N GLY A 72 -11.95 3.00 17.43
CA GLY A 72 -10.90 2.02 17.75
C GLY A 72 -9.69 2.12 16.84
N ILE A 73 -9.91 2.43 15.56
CA ILE A 73 -8.87 2.45 14.51
C ILE A 73 -8.88 3.79 13.79
N VAL A 74 -7.71 4.34 13.50
CA VAL A 74 -7.56 5.58 12.73
C VAL A 74 -6.64 5.34 11.55
N PHE A 75 -7.13 5.64 10.35
CA PHE A 75 -6.34 5.63 9.13
C PHE A 75 -5.75 7.02 8.89
N ASP A 76 -4.46 7.09 8.58
CA ASP A 76 -3.80 8.33 8.21
C ASP A 76 -3.43 8.34 6.73
N ALA A 77 -4.11 9.20 5.98
CA ALA A 77 -3.93 9.43 4.55
C ALA A 77 -3.49 10.88 4.27
N THR A 78 -2.68 11.47 5.17
CA THR A 78 -2.16 12.84 5.03
C THR A 78 -0.79 12.90 4.34
N SER A 79 0.29 13.07 5.11
CA SER A 79 1.68 13.16 4.64
C SER A 79 2.64 12.57 5.68
N ALA A 80 3.84 12.19 5.24
CA ALA A 80 4.80 11.54 6.12
C ALA A 80 5.18 12.41 7.33
N GLY A 81 5.43 13.71 7.09
CA GLY A 81 5.79 14.65 8.14
C GLY A 81 4.68 14.90 9.18
N ALA A 82 3.41 14.79 8.79
CA ALA A 82 2.29 14.95 9.73
C ALA A 82 2.05 13.68 10.56
N HIS A 83 2.28 12.51 9.96
CA HIS A 83 1.96 11.23 10.56
C HIS A 83 2.66 10.97 11.90
N GLN A 84 3.89 11.46 12.09
CA GLN A 84 4.61 11.26 13.34
C GLN A 84 3.85 11.82 14.55
N ARG A 85 3.36 13.06 14.45
CA ARG A 85 2.52 13.69 15.49
C ARG A 85 1.19 12.96 15.64
N HIS A 86 0.55 12.60 14.52
CA HIS A 86 -0.73 11.90 14.55
C HIS A 86 -0.61 10.57 15.30
N SER A 87 0.40 9.77 14.96
CA SER A 87 0.70 8.49 15.60
C SER A 87 0.88 8.64 17.11
N GLU A 88 1.74 9.57 17.56
CA GLU A 88 2.01 9.80 18.97
C GLU A 88 0.73 10.09 19.77
N VAL A 89 -0.07 11.05 19.30
CA VAL A 89 -1.31 11.46 19.99
C VAL A 89 -2.37 10.35 19.96
N LEU A 90 -2.56 9.70 18.81
CA LEU A 90 -3.57 8.65 18.66
C LEU A 90 -3.25 7.43 19.51
N ILE A 91 -1.98 7.02 19.57
CA ILE A 91 -1.53 5.91 20.43
C ILE A 91 -1.70 6.28 21.91
N ALA A 92 -1.40 7.52 22.31
CA ALA A 92 -1.64 7.99 23.68
C ALA A 92 -3.13 7.92 24.07
N HIS A 93 -4.04 8.03 23.10
CA HIS A 93 -5.48 7.83 23.26
C HIS A 93 -5.95 6.36 23.07
N GLY A 94 -5.02 5.40 22.99
CA GLY A 94 -5.33 3.98 22.88
C GLY A 94 -5.88 3.55 21.51
N LYS A 95 -5.68 4.37 20.47
CA LYS A 95 -6.13 4.06 19.11
C LYS A 95 -5.12 3.17 18.39
N ARG A 96 -5.61 2.29 17.50
CA ARG A 96 -4.76 1.60 16.52
C ARG A 96 -4.62 2.46 15.28
N VAL A 97 -3.40 2.63 14.79
CA VAL A 97 -3.10 3.54 13.67
C VAL A 97 -2.71 2.73 12.44
N ILE A 98 -3.35 3.01 11.31
CA ILE A 98 -2.99 2.48 9.99
C ILE A 98 -2.42 3.64 9.17
N ASP A 99 -1.13 3.61 8.91
CA ASP A 99 -0.43 4.66 8.17
C ASP A 99 -0.42 4.34 6.67
N LEU A 100 -1.11 5.16 5.87
CA LEU A 100 -1.10 5.09 4.40
C LEU A 100 -0.07 6.04 3.78
N THR A 101 0.72 6.73 4.61
CA THR A 101 1.82 7.61 4.21
C THR A 101 3.15 6.83 4.21
N PRO A 102 4.22 7.37 3.61
CA PRO A 102 5.53 6.74 3.69
C PRO A 102 6.31 7.11 4.98
N ALA A 103 5.65 7.51 6.09
CA ALA A 103 6.36 7.88 7.33
C ALA A 103 7.08 6.72 8.01
N ALA A 104 6.58 5.49 7.84
CA ALA A 104 7.23 4.26 8.32
C ALA A 104 7.52 4.24 9.84
N VAL A 105 6.61 4.79 10.66
CA VAL A 105 6.74 4.77 12.14
C VAL A 105 6.51 3.37 12.72
N GLY A 106 5.50 2.66 12.19
CA GLY A 106 5.21 1.27 12.51
C GLY A 106 5.82 0.29 11.50
N PRO A 107 5.76 -1.04 11.76
CA PRO A 107 6.28 -2.05 10.85
C PRO A 107 5.57 -2.02 9.49
N TYR A 108 6.34 -2.25 8.43
CA TYR A 108 5.82 -2.43 7.08
C TYR A 108 4.89 -3.64 7.02
N THR A 109 3.69 -3.41 6.50
CA THR A 109 2.62 -4.40 6.47
C THR A 109 2.12 -4.61 5.05
N ILE A 110 2.35 -5.81 4.54
CA ILE A 110 1.78 -6.34 3.29
C ILE A 110 0.83 -7.47 3.69
N PRO A 111 -0.50 -7.30 3.58
CA PRO A 111 -1.48 -8.22 4.15
C PRO A 111 -1.24 -9.72 3.87
N PRO A 112 -0.91 -10.14 2.62
CA PRO A 112 -0.67 -11.56 2.30
C PRO A 112 0.70 -12.11 2.78
N ILE A 113 1.62 -11.25 3.21
CA ILE A 113 2.99 -11.68 3.59
C ILE A 113 3.16 -11.72 5.10
N ASN A 114 2.89 -10.59 5.77
CA ASN A 114 3.20 -10.42 7.19
C ASN A 114 2.07 -9.73 7.98
N GLY A 115 0.89 -9.58 7.40
CA GLY A 115 -0.24 -8.89 8.05
C GLY A 115 -0.63 -9.50 9.40
N ASP A 116 -0.58 -10.83 9.51
CA ASP A 116 -0.95 -11.53 10.75
C ASP A 116 0.07 -11.33 11.89
N ALA A 117 1.34 -11.01 11.56
CA ALA A 117 2.37 -10.78 12.55
C ALA A 117 2.22 -9.43 13.29
N HIS A 118 1.50 -8.47 12.69
CA HIS A 118 1.41 -7.09 13.19
C HIS A 118 0.03 -6.73 13.75
N LEU A 119 -0.85 -7.71 13.96
CA LEU A 119 -2.22 -7.46 14.43
C LEU A 119 -2.30 -6.86 15.84
N ASP A 120 -1.22 -6.93 16.62
CA ASP A 120 -1.13 -6.34 17.96
C ASP A 120 -0.30 -5.03 17.99
N ALA A 121 0.30 -4.60 16.85
CA ALA A 121 1.12 -3.39 16.76
C ALA A 121 0.28 -2.08 16.81
N PRO A 122 0.59 -1.11 17.70
CA PRO A 122 -0.22 0.09 17.89
C PRO A 122 -0.28 0.99 16.64
N ASN A 123 0.73 0.91 15.78
CA ASN A 123 0.80 1.53 14.47
C ASN A 123 1.34 0.50 13.47
N VAL A 124 0.78 0.45 12.28
CA VAL A 124 1.31 -0.31 11.13
C VAL A 124 1.41 0.59 9.90
N ASN A 125 2.46 0.41 9.10
CA ASN A 125 2.68 1.18 7.88
C ASN A 125 2.35 0.37 6.62
N MET A 126 1.55 0.95 5.74
CA MET A 126 1.09 0.33 4.49
C MET A 126 2.07 0.54 3.32
N VAL A 127 3.30 0.98 3.59
CA VAL A 127 4.35 1.21 2.60
C VAL A 127 3.90 2.26 1.58
N THR A 128 3.70 1.87 0.33
CA THR A 128 3.28 2.71 -0.78
C THR A 128 2.40 1.90 -1.72
N CYS A 129 1.70 2.55 -2.64
CA CYS A 129 0.90 1.84 -3.65
C CYS A 129 1.76 0.92 -4.53
N GLY A 130 2.98 1.36 -4.88
CA GLY A 130 3.97 0.53 -5.57
C GLY A 130 4.40 -0.65 -4.72
N GLY A 131 4.67 -0.44 -3.42
CA GLY A 131 5.01 -1.50 -2.48
C GLY A 131 3.93 -2.57 -2.35
N GLN A 132 2.68 -2.16 -2.13
CA GLN A 132 1.53 -3.08 -2.03
C GLN A 132 1.33 -3.88 -3.33
N ALA A 133 1.58 -3.28 -4.49
CA ALA A 133 1.46 -3.95 -5.77
C ALA A 133 2.62 -4.91 -6.07
N THR A 134 3.82 -4.67 -5.55
CA THR A 134 5.04 -5.33 -6.07
C THR A 134 5.81 -6.17 -5.06
N ILE A 135 5.77 -5.84 -3.76
CA ILE A 135 6.44 -6.61 -2.72
C ILE A 135 5.91 -8.06 -2.60
N PRO A 136 4.59 -8.34 -2.78
CA PRO A 136 4.13 -9.72 -2.89
C PRO A 136 4.88 -10.51 -3.95
N ILE A 137 5.21 -9.90 -5.09
CA ILE A 137 5.94 -10.59 -6.16
C ILE A 137 7.39 -10.87 -5.77
N VAL A 138 8.08 -9.91 -5.14
CA VAL A 138 9.44 -10.13 -4.64
C VAL A 138 9.45 -11.29 -3.63
N ALA A 139 8.50 -11.30 -2.69
CA ALA A 139 8.37 -12.38 -1.71
C ALA A 139 8.05 -13.74 -2.36
N ALA A 140 7.20 -13.76 -3.41
CA ALA A 140 6.93 -14.97 -4.19
C ALA A 140 8.19 -15.53 -4.86
N VAL A 141 9.08 -14.69 -5.39
CA VAL A 141 10.35 -15.17 -5.95
C VAL A 141 11.27 -15.64 -4.83
N ASN A 142 11.43 -14.84 -3.77
CA ASN A 142 12.38 -15.09 -2.68
C ASN A 142 12.10 -16.38 -1.90
N ARG A 143 10.83 -16.78 -1.76
CA ARG A 143 10.48 -18.06 -1.12
C ARG A 143 10.85 -19.29 -1.94
N VAL A 144 11.20 -19.14 -3.22
CA VAL A 144 11.62 -20.23 -4.11
C VAL A 144 13.12 -20.18 -4.39
N ALA A 145 13.65 -19.00 -4.69
CA ALA A 145 15.07 -18.77 -4.96
C ALA A 145 15.49 -17.43 -4.33
N LYS A 146 16.61 -17.42 -3.60
CA LYS A 146 17.08 -16.24 -2.87
C LYS A 146 17.23 -15.05 -3.82
N VAL A 147 16.58 -13.94 -3.50
CA VAL A 147 16.64 -12.70 -4.29
C VAL A 147 17.82 -11.86 -3.82
N HIS A 148 18.79 -11.64 -4.72
CA HIS A 148 19.92 -10.76 -4.48
C HIS A 148 19.54 -9.29 -4.69
N TYR A 149 18.77 -9.02 -5.73
CA TYR A 149 18.37 -7.67 -6.10
C TYR A 149 16.91 -7.67 -6.57
N GLY A 150 16.07 -6.87 -5.91
CA GLY A 150 14.69 -6.61 -6.30
C GLY A 150 14.51 -5.17 -6.75
N GLU A 151 14.01 -4.94 -7.95
CA GLU A 151 13.70 -3.62 -8.47
C GLU A 151 12.25 -3.54 -8.94
N ILE A 152 11.59 -2.43 -8.63
CA ILE A 152 10.23 -2.17 -9.07
C ILE A 152 10.13 -0.86 -9.83
N VAL A 153 9.23 -0.82 -10.81
CA VAL A 153 8.88 0.38 -11.57
C VAL A 153 7.37 0.55 -11.54
N ALA A 154 6.89 1.51 -10.77
CA ALA A 154 5.47 1.88 -10.67
C ALA A 154 5.18 3.03 -11.64
N SER A 155 4.28 2.81 -12.60
CA SER A 155 3.84 3.81 -13.57
C SER A 155 2.36 4.12 -13.37
N ILE A 156 2.04 5.37 -13.04
CA ILE A 156 0.67 5.80 -12.71
C ILE A 156 0.25 7.02 -13.53
N ALA A 157 -1.06 7.20 -13.68
CA ALA A 157 -1.62 8.41 -14.29
C ALA A 157 -1.32 9.65 -13.44
N SER A 158 -0.82 10.72 -14.07
CA SER A 158 -0.54 12.00 -13.40
C SER A 158 -1.75 12.55 -12.64
N LYS A 159 -2.97 12.29 -13.14
CA LYS A 159 -4.24 12.66 -12.50
C LYS A 159 -4.54 11.90 -11.20
N SER A 160 -3.97 10.71 -11.03
CA SER A 160 -4.13 9.92 -9.79
C SER A 160 -3.15 10.34 -8.68
N ALA A 161 -2.08 11.04 -9.03
CA ALA A 161 -1.08 11.53 -8.09
C ALA A 161 -1.42 12.96 -7.61
N GLY A 162 -2.06 13.05 -6.43
CA GLY A 162 -2.39 14.31 -5.77
C GLY A 162 -1.15 15.03 -5.20
N PRO A 163 -1.33 16.25 -4.63
CA PRO A 163 -0.23 17.04 -4.07
C PRO A 163 0.58 16.29 -2.99
N GLY A 164 -0.09 15.53 -2.12
CA GLY A 164 0.58 14.71 -1.10
C GLY A 164 1.56 13.71 -1.70
N THR A 165 1.17 12.94 -2.71
CA THR A 165 2.07 12.00 -3.40
C THR A 165 3.27 12.71 -4.04
N ARG A 166 3.05 13.90 -4.63
CA ARG A 166 4.10 14.66 -5.31
C ARG A 166 5.12 15.26 -4.35
N ALA A 167 4.69 15.62 -3.15
CA ALA A 167 5.55 16.18 -2.11
C ALA A 167 6.40 15.14 -1.39
N ASN A 168 6.10 13.84 -1.53
CA ASN A 168 6.79 12.76 -0.82
C ASN A 168 7.36 11.71 -1.80
N ILE A 169 7.90 12.16 -2.94
CA ILE A 169 8.37 11.24 -4.01
C ILE A 169 9.67 10.53 -3.63
N ASP A 170 10.54 11.19 -2.85
CA ASP A 170 11.79 10.60 -2.37
C ASP A 170 11.47 9.52 -1.33
N GLU A 171 10.61 9.83 -0.37
CA GLU A 171 10.14 8.89 0.65
C GLU A 171 9.42 7.70 0.02
N PHE A 172 8.71 7.89 -1.10
CA PHE A 172 8.17 6.76 -1.86
C PHE A 172 9.28 5.80 -2.29
N THR A 173 10.36 6.32 -2.88
CA THR A 173 11.46 5.47 -3.37
C THR A 173 12.20 4.79 -2.22
N GLU A 174 12.49 5.53 -1.15
CA GLU A 174 13.24 5.04 0.02
C GLU A 174 12.44 3.97 0.77
N THR A 175 11.20 4.29 1.16
CA THR A 175 10.31 3.39 1.91
C THR A 175 10.01 2.12 1.13
N THR A 176 9.73 2.24 -0.17
CA THR A 176 9.45 1.05 -1.00
C THR A 176 10.71 0.20 -1.17
N SER A 177 11.88 0.81 -1.36
CA SER A 177 13.16 0.10 -1.46
C SER A 177 13.48 -0.67 -0.18
N GLN A 178 13.23 -0.07 0.98
CA GLN A 178 13.43 -0.70 2.27
C GLN A 178 12.46 -1.86 2.49
N ALA A 179 11.17 -1.68 2.17
CA ALA A 179 10.16 -2.73 2.32
C ALA A 179 10.36 -3.90 1.33
N ILE A 180 10.96 -3.67 0.15
CA ILE A 180 11.42 -4.75 -0.75
C ILE A 180 12.45 -5.65 -0.06
N VAL A 181 13.31 -5.08 0.79
CA VAL A 181 14.30 -5.83 1.58
C VAL A 181 13.63 -6.51 2.77
N GLU A 182 12.99 -5.74 3.64
CA GLU A 182 12.48 -6.24 4.92
C GLU A 182 11.30 -7.21 4.79
N VAL A 183 10.39 -6.95 3.84
CA VAL A 183 9.18 -7.74 3.66
C VAL A 183 9.28 -8.63 2.42
N GLY A 184 9.86 -8.12 1.33
CA GLY A 184 10.09 -8.91 0.11
C GLY A 184 11.22 -9.93 0.27
N GLY A 185 12.17 -9.67 1.17
CA GLY A 185 13.30 -10.56 1.46
C GLY A 185 14.46 -10.47 0.46
N ALA A 186 14.48 -9.46 -0.41
CA ALA A 186 15.62 -9.21 -1.29
C ALA A 186 16.83 -8.70 -0.50
N ALA A 187 18.06 -9.06 -0.90
CA ALA A 187 19.25 -8.50 -0.24
C ALA A 187 19.45 -7.00 -0.53
N ARG A 188 18.97 -6.52 -1.67
CA ARG A 188 18.96 -5.10 -2.07
C ARG A 188 17.66 -4.78 -2.81
N GLY A 189 17.01 -3.66 -2.46
CA GLY A 189 15.76 -3.21 -3.06
C GLY A 189 15.87 -1.85 -3.77
N LYS A 190 15.25 -1.69 -4.93
CA LYS A 190 15.15 -0.41 -5.64
C LYS A 190 13.71 -0.15 -6.07
N ALA A 191 13.24 1.09 -5.90
CA ALA A 191 11.96 1.53 -6.41
C ALA A 191 12.09 2.74 -7.32
N ILE A 192 11.30 2.74 -8.40
CA ILE A 192 11.14 3.84 -9.33
C ILE A 192 9.64 4.14 -9.46
N ILE A 193 9.28 5.42 -9.47
CA ILE A 193 7.93 5.88 -9.79
C ILE A 193 7.95 6.81 -11.01
N VAL A 194 6.98 6.62 -11.90
CA VAL A 194 6.81 7.41 -13.13
C VAL A 194 5.38 7.95 -13.20
N LEU A 195 5.24 9.26 -13.38
CA LEU A 195 3.97 9.92 -13.59
C LEU A 195 3.77 10.20 -15.09
N ASN A 196 2.72 9.63 -15.68
CA ASN A 196 2.44 9.80 -17.10
C ASN A 196 1.10 10.54 -17.33
N PRO A 197 1.10 11.66 -18.09
CA PRO A 197 -0.10 12.50 -18.32
C PRO A 197 -0.91 12.12 -19.56
N ALA A 198 -0.73 10.92 -20.14
CA ALA A 198 -1.46 10.48 -21.33
C ALA A 198 -2.99 10.54 -21.18
N GLU A 199 -3.69 10.72 -22.30
CA GLU A 199 -5.15 10.68 -22.40
C GLU A 199 -5.56 9.63 -23.46
N PRO A 200 -6.45 8.67 -23.14
CA PRO A 200 -7.09 8.47 -21.83
C PRO A 200 -6.08 8.11 -20.71
N PRO A 201 -6.36 8.43 -19.44
CA PRO A 201 -5.42 8.17 -18.35
C PRO A 201 -5.09 6.68 -18.26
N LEU A 202 -3.80 6.37 -18.16
CA LEU A 202 -3.31 4.99 -18.10
C LEU A 202 -3.75 4.28 -16.82
N ILE A 203 -4.07 2.99 -16.97
CA ILE A 203 -4.17 2.04 -15.86
C ILE A 203 -2.79 1.92 -15.20
N MET A 204 -2.75 1.81 -13.87
CA MET A 204 -1.52 1.54 -13.13
C MET A 204 -0.80 0.31 -13.68
N ARG A 205 0.49 0.45 -13.95
CA ARG A 205 1.38 -0.63 -14.35
C ARG A 205 2.52 -0.72 -13.37
N ASP A 206 2.84 -1.94 -12.97
CA ASP A 206 4.02 -2.21 -12.18
C ASP A 206 4.85 -3.27 -12.87
N THR A 207 6.15 -3.05 -12.91
CA THR A 207 7.11 -4.06 -13.37
C THR A 207 8.03 -4.41 -12.21
N VAL A 208 8.21 -5.71 -11.96
CA VAL A 208 9.08 -6.23 -10.93
C VAL A 208 10.20 -7.02 -11.58
N TYR A 209 11.43 -6.65 -11.28
CA TYR A 209 12.64 -7.38 -11.64
C TYR A 209 13.24 -7.99 -10.39
N CYS A 210 13.46 -9.30 -10.41
CA CYS A 210 14.21 -9.98 -9.36
C CYS A 210 15.42 -10.68 -9.99
N LEU A 211 16.61 -10.34 -9.55
CA LEU A 211 17.80 -11.15 -9.74
C LEU A 211 17.92 -12.09 -8.55
N CYS A 212 17.82 -13.39 -8.82
CA CYS A 212 17.87 -14.43 -7.81
C CYS A 212 18.87 -15.53 -8.19
N ASP A 213 19.16 -16.41 -7.24
CA ASP A 213 19.83 -17.67 -7.53
C ASP A 213 19.09 -18.44 -8.65
N ASP A 214 19.78 -19.35 -9.32
CA ASP A 214 19.11 -20.28 -10.23
C ASP A 214 18.02 -21.07 -9.48
N GLY A 215 16.88 -21.27 -10.13
CA GLY A 215 15.73 -21.92 -9.51
C GLY A 215 14.76 -22.52 -10.53
N ASP A 216 13.85 -23.36 -10.03
CA ASP A 216 12.77 -23.93 -10.83
C ASP A 216 11.81 -22.83 -11.30
N ARG A 217 11.85 -22.55 -12.60
CA ARG A 217 11.01 -21.53 -13.27
C ARG A 217 9.52 -21.80 -13.08
N ASP A 218 9.10 -23.07 -13.06
CA ASP A 218 7.70 -23.43 -12.88
C ASP A 218 7.28 -23.27 -11.42
N ALA A 219 8.16 -23.55 -10.47
CA ALA A 219 7.93 -23.24 -9.05
C ALA A 219 7.80 -21.73 -8.81
N ILE A 220 8.67 -20.92 -9.42
CA ILE A 220 8.58 -19.45 -9.35
C ILE A 220 7.27 -18.97 -9.96
N ARG A 221 6.86 -19.49 -11.13
CA ARG A 221 5.60 -19.10 -11.77
C ARG A 221 4.39 -19.41 -10.89
N ARG A 222 4.28 -20.64 -10.38
CA ARG A 222 3.20 -21.05 -9.47
C ARG A 222 3.18 -20.18 -8.21
N SER A 223 4.36 -19.85 -7.71
CA SER A 223 4.52 -18.99 -6.55
C SER A 223 3.98 -17.58 -6.80
N VAL A 224 4.34 -16.96 -7.92
CA VAL A 224 3.85 -15.64 -8.34
C VAL A 224 2.33 -15.66 -8.53
N GLU A 225 1.81 -16.66 -9.26
CA GLU A 225 0.37 -16.81 -9.51
C GLU A 225 -0.44 -16.97 -8.21
N ALA A 226 0.08 -17.72 -7.23
CA ALA A 226 -0.58 -17.88 -5.94
C ALA A 226 -0.70 -16.55 -5.17
N LEU A 227 0.35 -15.72 -5.14
CA LEU A 227 0.27 -14.42 -4.50
C LEU A 227 -0.55 -13.40 -5.30
N VAL A 228 -0.57 -13.49 -6.63
CA VAL A 228 -1.51 -12.70 -7.44
C VAL A 228 -2.95 -13.04 -7.08
N ALA A 229 -3.28 -14.32 -6.96
CA ALA A 229 -4.62 -14.77 -6.54
C ALA A 229 -4.98 -14.30 -5.12
N GLU A 230 -4.01 -14.28 -4.20
CA GLU A 230 -4.22 -13.78 -2.85
C GLU A 230 -4.50 -12.27 -2.83
N VAL A 231 -3.73 -11.48 -3.58
CA VAL A 231 -3.97 -10.03 -3.74
C VAL A 231 -5.34 -9.76 -4.39
N GLN A 232 -5.74 -10.59 -5.37
CA GLN A 232 -7.05 -10.51 -6.02
C GLN A 232 -8.23 -10.69 -5.06
N SER A 233 -8.04 -11.35 -3.92
CA SER A 233 -9.09 -11.52 -2.91
C SER A 233 -9.57 -10.19 -2.31
N TYR A 234 -8.73 -9.15 -2.33
CA TYR A 234 -9.09 -7.80 -1.88
C TYR A 234 -8.98 -6.73 -2.97
N VAL A 235 -8.26 -6.98 -4.08
CA VAL A 235 -8.19 -6.09 -5.25
C VAL A 235 -8.45 -6.88 -6.54
N PRO A 236 -9.72 -7.07 -6.95
CA PRO A 236 -10.07 -7.95 -8.07
C PRO A 236 -9.42 -7.58 -9.41
N GLY A 237 -9.08 -6.30 -9.61
CA GLY A 237 -8.45 -5.81 -10.84
C GLY A 237 -6.93 -5.99 -10.90
N TYR A 238 -6.28 -6.50 -9.83
CA TYR A 238 -4.85 -6.79 -9.80
C TYR A 238 -4.55 -8.06 -10.59
N ARG A 239 -3.71 -7.98 -11.63
CA ARG A 239 -3.43 -9.15 -12.50
C ARG A 239 -2.08 -9.08 -13.20
N LEU A 240 -1.61 -10.25 -13.62
CA LEU A 240 -0.50 -10.36 -14.56
C LEU A 240 -0.92 -9.84 -15.93
N LYS A 241 -0.21 -8.83 -16.44
CA LYS A 241 -0.37 -8.35 -17.81
C LYS A 241 0.33 -9.26 -18.82
N GLN A 242 1.41 -9.92 -18.41
CA GLN A 242 2.17 -10.85 -19.22
C GLN A 242 2.49 -12.09 -18.39
N ALA A 243 2.76 -13.21 -19.08
CA ALA A 243 3.37 -14.37 -18.42
C ALA A 243 4.69 -13.96 -17.77
N VAL A 244 5.05 -14.60 -16.65
CA VAL A 244 6.35 -14.38 -15.99
C VAL A 244 7.48 -14.68 -16.98
N GLN A 245 8.38 -13.72 -17.16
CA GLN A 245 9.52 -13.83 -18.07
C GLN A 245 10.78 -14.21 -17.29
N PHE A 246 11.65 -15.00 -17.92
CA PHE A 246 12.85 -15.54 -17.32
C PHE A 246 14.05 -15.32 -18.25
N GLU A 247 15.14 -14.81 -17.71
CA GLU A 247 16.41 -14.61 -18.39
C GLU A 247 17.53 -15.22 -17.53
N SER A 248 18.30 -16.15 -18.10
CA SER A 248 19.44 -16.76 -17.40
C SER A 248 20.68 -15.87 -17.52
N ILE A 249 21.31 -15.57 -16.40
CA ILE A 249 22.54 -14.80 -16.28
C ILE A 249 23.69 -15.78 -15.99
N GLY A 250 24.41 -16.16 -17.05
CA GLY A 250 25.47 -17.16 -16.99
C GLY A 250 26.82 -16.62 -16.53
N GLY A 251 27.70 -17.49 -16.03
CA GLY A 251 29.04 -17.12 -15.57
C GLY A 251 30.01 -16.63 -16.65
N ASN A 252 29.67 -16.80 -17.93
CA ASN A 252 30.41 -16.23 -19.06
C ASN A 252 30.13 -14.73 -19.29
N ALA A 253 29.00 -14.23 -18.79
CA ALA A 253 28.59 -12.84 -18.89
C ALA A 253 27.79 -12.44 -17.63
N PRO A 254 28.43 -12.44 -16.44
CA PRO A 254 27.74 -12.13 -15.19
C PRO A 254 27.32 -10.66 -15.15
N LEU A 255 26.22 -10.38 -14.46
CA LEU A 255 25.68 -9.04 -14.33
C LEU A 255 26.41 -8.30 -13.22
N THR A 256 26.98 -7.13 -13.52
CA THR A 256 27.62 -6.27 -12.52
C THR A 256 26.60 -5.26 -12.00
N ILE A 257 26.40 -5.22 -10.68
CA ILE A 257 25.61 -4.18 -10.00
C ILE A 257 26.58 -3.34 -9.18
N PRO A 258 26.95 -2.12 -9.65
CA PRO A 258 28.01 -1.32 -9.03
C PRO A 258 27.77 -1.02 -7.54
N GLU A 259 26.55 -0.69 -7.15
CA GLU A 259 26.19 -0.38 -5.75
C GLU A 259 26.33 -1.56 -4.79
N MET A 260 26.29 -2.80 -5.31
CA MET A 260 26.48 -4.01 -4.51
C MET A 260 27.94 -4.50 -4.54
N GLY A 261 28.83 -3.81 -5.29
CA GLY A 261 30.25 -4.18 -5.41
C GLY A 261 30.48 -5.59 -5.95
N GLY A 262 29.50 -6.17 -6.65
CA GLY A 262 29.44 -7.59 -6.96
C GLY A 262 29.12 -7.89 -8.42
N SER A 263 29.51 -9.10 -8.84
CA SER A 263 29.15 -9.71 -10.11
C SER A 263 28.25 -10.91 -9.83
N PHE A 264 27.12 -10.98 -10.51
CA PHE A 264 26.04 -11.89 -10.17
C PHE A 264 25.70 -12.78 -11.35
N THR A 265 25.40 -14.04 -11.03
CA THR A 265 24.83 -15.04 -11.95
C THR A 265 23.51 -15.52 -11.39
N GLY A 266 22.75 -16.27 -12.18
CA GLY A 266 21.51 -16.91 -11.77
C GLY A 266 20.36 -16.56 -12.70
N LEU A 267 19.21 -16.23 -12.13
CA LEU A 267 17.98 -16.03 -12.88
C LEU A 267 17.43 -14.63 -12.66
N LYS A 268 17.20 -13.91 -13.76
CA LYS A 268 16.40 -12.69 -13.78
C LYS A 268 14.95 -13.03 -14.08
N VAL A 269 14.08 -12.76 -13.12
CA VAL A 269 12.62 -12.91 -13.22
C VAL A 269 12.03 -11.53 -13.49
N SER A 270 11.22 -11.40 -14.54
CA SER A 270 10.49 -10.16 -14.84
C SER A 270 8.99 -10.41 -14.80
N VAL A 271 8.29 -9.65 -13.96
CA VAL A 271 6.83 -9.75 -13.77
C VAL A 271 6.20 -8.42 -14.15
N PHE A 272 5.17 -8.48 -15.00
CA PHE A 272 4.46 -7.32 -15.51
C PHE A 272 3.03 -7.35 -14.99
N LEU A 273 2.68 -6.37 -14.17
CA LEU A 273 1.38 -6.26 -13.54
C LEU A 273 0.58 -5.13 -14.17
N GLU A 274 -0.74 -5.25 -14.13
CA GLU A 274 -1.66 -4.13 -14.24
C GLU A 274 -2.67 -4.16 -13.10
N VAL A 275 -3.02 -2.98 -12.60
CA VAL A 275 -3.94 -2.84 -11.46
C VAL A 275 -5.09 -1.94 -11.87
N GLU A 276 -6.25 -2.54 -12.04
CA GLU A 276 -7.51 -1.84 -12.31
C GLU A 276 -8.27 -1.60 -10.99
N GLY A 277 -8.67 -0.36 -10.73
CA GLY A 277 -9.40 0.03 -9.53
C GLY A 277 -10.90 -0.24 -9.65
N ALA A 278 -11.59 -0.35 -8.51
CA ALA A 278 -13.03 -0.61 -8.43
C ALA A 278 -13.91 0.62 -8.77
N ALA A 279 -13.29 1.74 -9.16
CA ALA A 279 -13.94 3.00 -9.51
C ALA A 279 -14.84 3.61 -8.41
N HIS A 280 -14.44 3.47 -7.13
CA HIS A 280 -15.23 3.99 -6.01
C HIS A 280 -15.20 5.52 -5.89
N TYR A 281 -14.01 6.13 -6.04
CA TYR A 281 -13.84 7.59 -6.07
C TYR A 281 -13.35 8.09 -7.44
N LEU A 282 -12.14 7.69 -7.84
CA LEU A 282 -11.61 7.95 -9.18
C LEU A 282 -12.01 6.83 -10.15
N PRO A 283 -11.95 7.04 -11.48
CA PRO A 283 -12.25 5.99 -12.45
C PRO A 283 -11.29 4.80 -12.36
N ALA A 284 -11.62 3.70 -13.05
CA ALA A 284 -10.92 2.40 -12.95
C ALA A 284 -9.41 2.43 -13.27
N TYR A 285 -8.92 3.48 -13.94
CA TYR A 285 -7.48 3.65 -14.18
C TYR A 285 -6.67 3.87 -12.89
N ALA A 286 -7.31 4.36 -11.82
CA ALA A 286 -6.67 4.73 -10.55
C ALA A 286 -6.47 3.52 -9.61
N GLY A 287 -6.01 2.38 -10.14
CA GLY A 287 -5.74 1.18 -9.35
C GLY A 287 -4.66 1.36 -8.27
N ASN A 288 -3.83 2.39 -8.39
CA ASN A 288 -2.86 2.80 -7.37
C ASN A 288 -3.51 3.28 -6.07
N LEU A 289 -4.70 3.88 -6.13
CA LEU A 289 -5.46 4.19 -4.92
C LEU A 289 -6.05 2.90 -4.38
N ASP A 290 -6.67 2.10 -5.27
CA ASP A 290 -7.41 0.90 -4.90
C ASP A 290 -6.55 -0.15 -4.19
N ILE A 291 -5.33 -0.41 -4.69
CA ILE A 291 -4.37 -1.34 -4.07
C ILE A 291 -4.00 -0.92 -2.65
N MET A 292 -3.81 0.39 -2.44
CA MET A 292 -3.42 0.95 -1.15
C MET A 292 -4.60 0.91 -0.16
N THR A 293 -5.76 1.44 -0.55
CA THR A 293 -6.93 1.55 0.34
C THR A 293 -7.54 0.19 0.64
N SER A 294 -7.53 -0.75 -0.31
CA SER A 294 -8.00 -2.12 -0.07
C SER A 294 -7.05 -2.90 0.83
N ALA A 295 -5.73 -2.72 0.71
CA ALA A 295 -4.77 -3.29 1.66
C ALA A 295 -4.97 -2.73 3.06
N ALA A 296 -5.12 -1.41 3.20
CA ALA A 296 -5.37 -0.75 4.50
C ALA A 296 -6.66 -1.25 5.15
N LEU A 297 -7.75 -1.34 4.35
CA LEU A 297 -9.03 -1.90 4.81
C LEU A 297 -8.84 -3.35 5.30
N LYS A 298 -8.17 -4.20 4.52
CA LYS A 298 -7.95 -5.60 4.87
C LYS A 298 -7.16 -5.75 6.18
N THR A 299 -6.12 -4.93 6.37
CA THR A 299 -5.33 -4.91 7.62
C THR A 299 -6.19 -4.48 8.81
N ALA A 300 -6.96 -3.40 8.67
CA ALA A 300 -7.83 -2.90 9.73
C ALA A 300 -8.96 -3.87 10.11
N GLU A 301 -9.52 -4.60 9.14
CA GLU A 301 -10.52 -5.64 9.41
C GLU A 301 -9.92 -6.77 10.25
N LYS A 302 -8.71 -7.25 9.92
CA LYS A 302 -8.03 -8.27 10.73
C LYS A 302 -7.69 -7.75 12.14
N ILE A 303 -7.26 -6.48 12.26
CA ILE A 303 -7.01 -5.86 13.57
C ILE A 303 -8.30 -5.76 14.38
N ALA A 304 -9.41 -5.36 13.77
CA ALA A 304 -10.72 -5.29 14.44
C ALA A 304 -11.19 -6.68 14.90
N GLU A 305 -11.02 -7.72 14.08
CA GLU A 305 -11.30 -9.11 14.45
C GLU A 305 -10.44 -9.55 15.65
N ARG A 306 -9.15 -9.20 15.65
CA ARG A 306 -8.21 -9.48 16.75
C ARG A 306 -8.57 -8.73 18.04
N MET A 307 -9.02 -7.48 17.96
CA MET A 307 -9.45 -6.68 19.11
C MET A 307 -10.76 -7.18 19.75
N ALA A 308 -11.59 -7.87 18.97
CA ALA A 308 -12.88 -8.42 19.43
C ALA A 308 -12.77 -9.85 19.97
N ALA A 309 -11.62 -10.51 19.80
CA ALA A 309 -11.33 -11.88 20.26
C ALA A 309 -10.77 -11.89 21.68
#